data_AF-A0A0F9RCR0-F1
#
_entry.id   AF-A0A0F9RCR0-F1
#
_cell.length_a   1.000
_cell.length_b   1.000
_cell.length_c   1.000
_cell.angle_alpha   90.00
_cell.angle_beta   90.00
_cell.angle_gamma   90.00
#
_symmetry.space_group_name_H-M   'P 1'
#
loop_
_entity.id
_entity.type
_entity.pdbx_description
1 polymer ?
#
loop_
_entity_poly.entity_id
_entity_poly.type
_entity_poly.pdbx_seq_one_letter_code
_entity_poly.pdbx_strand_id
1 'polypeptide(L)'
;MAWRQGCAEEWAEILASLRAEWYLERDVLKCDSMLVTDLIQATTHLDMGEVGHEWEYDRISNLYPDPSAWDAVQCCDWLDDHRINHPTNVPRLGDSPQVDEDAHAVVLREHVQNNAEPAEIMEWWAVTEWLAGELTAIGQPVLDNAYGYWWGRCTTGQAINMDGTLQEVARRHA
;
A
#
# COMPACT_ATOMS: atom_id res chain seq x y z
N MET A 1 10.02 22.01 36.26
CA MET A 1 10.29 21.47 34.91
C MET A 1 11.49 22.20 34.35
N ALA A 2 12.60 21.51 34.08
CA ALA A 2 13.74 22.08 33.39
C ALA A 2 13.55 21.89 31.89
N TRP A 3 13.59 22.97 31.12
CA TRP A 3 13.57 22.93 29.66
C TRP A 3 14.86 22.23 29.16
N ARG A 4 14.74 21.27 28.25
CA ARG A 4 15.88 20.70 27.50
C ARG A 4 15.68 20.92 26.02
N GLN A 5 16.78 21.06 25.28
CA GLN A 5 16.74 21.06 23.82
C GLN A 5 16.39 19.65 23.32
N GLY A 6 15.54 19.58 22.30
CA GLY A 6 15.21 18.31 21.64
C GLY A 6 16.43 17.69 20.97
N CYS A 7 16.53 16.37 20.96
CA CYS A 7 17.56 15.65 20.21
C CYS A 7 17.27 15.71 18.70
N ALA A 8 18.24 15.34 17.86
CA ALA A 8 18.09 15.39 16.41
C ALA A 8 16.91 14.53 15.90
N GLU A 9 16.66 13.38 16.54
CA GLU A 9 15.54 12.48 16.24
C GLU A 9 14.19 13.14 16.53
N GLU A 10 14.03 13.75 17.71
CA GLU A 10 12.82 14.51 18.05
C GLU A 10 12.56 15.66 17.06
N TRP A 11 13.60 16.36 16.61
CA TRP A 11 13.46 17.39 15.58
C TRP A 11 13.05 16.81 14.22
N ALA A 12 13.58 15.65 13.83
CA ALA A 12 13.21 14.99 12.59
C ALA A 12 11.74 14.56 12.60
N GLU A 13 11.24 14.03 13.71
CA GLU A 13 9.83 13.68 13.89
C GLU A 13 8.91 14.91 13.79
N ILE A 14 9.30 16.02 14.42
CA ILE A 14 8.57 17.29 14.33
C ILE A 14 8.51 17.78 12.88
N LEU A 15 9.64 17.76 12.16
CA LEU A 15 9.70 18.17 10.76
C LEU A 15 8.87 17.27 9.85
N ALA A 16 8.89 15.95 10.07
CA ALA A 16 8.06 15.01 9.34
C ALA A 16 6.56 15.30 9.59
N SER A 17 6.19 15.56 10.84
CA SER A 17 4.81 15.88 11.20
C SER A 17 4.32 17.16 10.51
N LEU A 18 5.12 18.23 10.53
CA LEU A 18 4.79 19.49 9.86
C LEU A 18 4.69 19.32 8.34
N ARG A 19 5.53 18.47 7.75
CA ARG A 19 5.48 18.18 6.32
C ARG A 19 4.25 17.35 5.94
N ALA A 20 3.84 16.40 6.78
CA ALA A 20 2.59 15.67 6.59
C ALA A 20 1.37 16.61 6.62
N GLU A 21 1.36 17.61 7.51
CA GLU A 21 0.33 18.66 7.49
C GLU A 21 0.33 19.45 6.18
N TRP A 22 1.51 19.80 5.65
CA TRP A 22 1.60 20.49 4.36
C TRP A 22 1.08 19.64 3.19
N TYR A 23 1.36 18.34 3.19
CA TYR A 23 0.81 17.44 2.16
C TYR A 23 -0.70 17.27 2.29
N LEU A 24 -1.23 17.22 3.51
CA LEU A 24 -2.67 17.21 3.73
C LEU A 24 -3.32 18.47 3.11
N GLU A 25 -2.75 19.65 3.34
CA GLU A 25 -3.33 20.90 2.83
C GLU A 25 -3.22 21.06 1.31
N ARG A 26 -2.14 20.55 0.70
CA ARG A 26 -1.83 20.78 -0.71
C ARG A 26 -2.22 19.64 -1.62
N ASP A 27 -1.99 18.41 -1.18
CA ASP A 27 -1.96 17.23 -2.03
C ASP A 27 -3.11 16.25 -1.76
N VAL A 28 -3.78 16.35 -0.61
CA VAL A 28 -5.02 15.63 -0.31
C VAL A 28 -6.20 16.58 -0.56
N LEU A 29 -7.06 16.24 -1.52
CA LEU A 29 -8.07 17.16 -2.04
C LEU A 29 -9.42 16.97 -1.36
N LYS A 30 -10.08 15.85 -1.62
CA LYS A 30 -11.43 15.56 -1.12
C LYS A 30 -11.66 14.07 -0.96
N CYS A 31 -12.53 13.72 -0.03
CA CYS A 31 -13.02 12.36 0.13
C CYS A 31 -14.07 12.08 -0.95
N ASP A 32 -13.80 11.10 -1.81
CA ASP A 32 -14.65 10.66 -2.91
C ASP A 32 -15.06 9.18 -2.75
N SER A 33 -15.03 8.64 -1.51
CA SER A 33 -15.34 7.23 -1.23
C SER A 33 -16.58 6.70 -1.92
N MET A 34 -17.71 7.43 -1.84
CA MET A 34 -18.96 6.98 -2.47
C MET A 34 -18.87 6.99 -3.99
N LEU A 35 -18.28 8.02 -4.59
CA LEU A 35 -18.14 8.13 -6.03
C LEU A 35 -17.28 6.99 -6.60
N VAL A 36 -16.09 6.80 -6.04
CA VAL A 36 -15.15 5.79 -6.53
C VAL A 36 -15.72 4.38 -6.31
N THR A 37 -16.31 4.12 -5.14
CA THR A 37 -16.94 2.82 -4.84
C THR A 37 -18.10 2.53 -5.79
N ASP A 38 -18.99 3.49 -6.01
CA ASP A 38 -20.16 3.31 -6.88
C ASP A 38 -19.74 3.09 -8.34
N LEU A 39 -18.71 3.80 -8.83
CA LEU A 39 -18.20 3.64 -10.18
C LEU A 39 -17.54 2.27 -10.37
N ILE A 40 -16.66 1.87 -9.46
CA ILE A 40 -16.05 0.53 -9.48
C ILE A 40 -17.13 -0.54 -9.45
N GLN A 41 -18.10 -0.43 -8.54
CA GLN A 41 -19.20 -1.39 -8.45
C GLN A 41 -20.05 -1.40 -9.74
N ALA A 42 -20.32 -0.25 -10.34
CA ALA A 42 -21.10 -0.15 -11.56
C ALA A 42 -20.45 -0.92 -12.73
N THR A 43 -19.12 -0.93 -12.83
CA THR A 43 -18.40 -1.71 -13.88
C THR A 43 -18.72 -3.20 -13.84
N THR A 44 -19.08 -3.74 -12.67
CA THR A 44 -19.41 -5.17 -12.51
C THR A 44 -20.81 -5.54 -13.00
N HIS A 45 -21.68 -4.54 -13.19
CA HIS A 45 -23.10 -4.74 -13.47
C HIS A 45 -23.57 -4.07 -14.75
N LEU A 46 -22.85 -3.04 -15.22
CA LEU A 46 -23.21 -2.24 -16.37
C LEU A 46 -22.07 -2.25 -17.39
N ASP A 47 -22.44 -2.38 -18.67
CA ASP A 47 -21.52 -2.08 -19.76
C ASP A 47 -21.38 -0.55 -19.87
N MET A 48 -20.27 -0.04 -19.36
CA MET A 48 -19.92 1.39 -19.38
C MET A 48 -18.95 1.73 -20.53
N GLY A 49 -18.71 0.80 -21.46
CA GLY A 49 -17.76 0.97 -22.56
C GLY A 49 -16.37 1.39 -22.07
N GLU A 50 -15.74 2.30 -22.81
CA GLU A 50 -14.38 2.79 -22.49
C GLU A 50 -14.27 3.44 -21.11
N VAL A 51 -15.34 4.04 -20.59
CA VAL A 51 -15.34 4.63 -19.25
C VAL A 51 -15.18 3.53 -18.19
N GLY A 52 -15.84 2.38 -18.38
CA GLY A 52 -15.77 1.27 -17.42
C GLY A 52 -14.36 0.78 -17.17
N HIS A 53 -13.54 0.68 -18.23
CA HIS A 53 -12.15 0.21 -18.15
C HIS A 53 -11.22 1.09 -17.30
N GLU A 54 -11.62 2.33 -17.00
CA GLU A 54 -10.88 3.25 -16.14
C GLU A 54 -11.23 3.07 -14.65
N TRP A 55 -12.29 2.32 -14.33
CA TRP A 55 -12.80 2.09 -12.98
C TRP A 55 -12.80 0.60 -12.58
N GLU A 56 -12.07 -0.24 -13.30
CA GLU A 56 -11.91 -1.65 -12.95
C GLU A 56 -10.88 -1.84 -11.82
N TYR A 57 -11.04 -2.92 -11.05
CA TYR A 57 -10.09 -3.27 -9.97
C TYR A 57 -8.65 -3.43 -10.47
N ASP A 58 -8.46 -3.88 -11.71
CA ASP A 58 -7.15 -4.06 -12.34
C ASP A 58 -6.40 -2.72 -12.55
N ARG A 59 -7.09 -1.57 -12.43
CA ARG A 59 -6.48 -0.24 -12.48
C ARG A 59 -5.92 0.23 -11.14
N ILE A 60 -6.20 -0.51 -10.06
CA ILE A 60 -5.74 -0.14 -8.72
C ILE A 60 -4.35 -0.76 -8.51
N SER A 61 -3.33 0.09 -8.47
CA SER A 61 -1.97 -0.33 -8.14
C SER A 61 -1.87 -0.77 -6.68
N ASN A 62 -1.00 -1.73 -6.38
CA ASN A 62 -0.76 -2.28 -5.03
C ASN A 62 -2.02 -2.82 -4.33
N LEU A 63 -3.06 -3.20 -5.10
CA LEU A 63 -4.25 -3.83 -4.52
C LEU A 63 -3.91 -5.21 -3.94
N TYR A 64 -2.99 -5.94 -4.59
CA TYR A 64 -2.42 -7.19 -4.11
C TYR A 64 -0.92 -6.98 -3.84
N PRO A 65 -0.32 -7.74 -2.90
CA PRO A 65 1.12 -7.73 -2.72
C PRO A 65 1.82 -8.23 -3.98
N ASP A 66 2.94 -7.59 -4.34
CA ASP A 66 3.86 -8.09 -5.37
C ASP A 66 5.10 -8.70 -4.71
N PRO A 67 5.14 -10.04 -4.50
CA PRO A 67 6.27 -10.71 -3.89
C PRO A 67 7.39 -11.05 -4.88
N SER A 68 7.31 -10.61 -6.15
CA SER A 68 8.27 -10.99 -7.19
C SER A 68 9.74 -10.72 -6.81
N ALA A 69 9.98 -9.65 -6.04
CA ALA A 69 11.28 -9.25 -5.55
C ALA A 69 11.60 -9.69 -4.11
N TRP A 70 10.69 -10.39 -3.42
CA TRP A 70 10.85 -10.72 -2.00
C TRP A 70 11.78 -11.92 -1.79
N ASP A 71 12.65 -11.86 -0.79
CA ASP A 71 13.37 -13.05 -0.34
C ASP A 71 12.45 -14.02 0.44
N ALA A 72 13.00 -15.19 0.80
CA ALA A 72 12.25 -16.19 1.55
C ALA A 72 11.79 -15.68 2.94
N VAL A 73 12.58 -14.83 3.58
CA VAL A 73 12.26 -14.28 4.91
C VAL A 73 11.09 -13.31 4.80
N GLN A 74 11.13 -12.40 3.83
CA GLN A 74 10.05 -11.45 3.56
C GLN A 74 8.72 -12.15 3.25
N CYS A 75 8.76 -13.25 2.48
CA CYS A 75 7.56 -14.04 2.23
C CYS A 75 7.04 -14.69 3.51
N CYS A 76 7.92 -15.27 4.33
CA CYS A 76 7.53 -15.88 5.60
C CYS A 76 6.93 -14.87 6.58
N ASP A 77 7.56 -13.71 6.74
CA ASP A 77 7.09 -12.62 7.60
C ASP A 77 5.69 -12.16 7.17
N TRP A 78 5.48 -11.99 5.87
CA TRP A 78 4.18 -11.62 5.34
C TRP A 78 3.11 -12.69 5.61
N LEU A 79 3.43 -13.97 5.40
CA LEU A 79 2.49 -15.08 5.68
C LEU A 79 2.11 -15.13 7.16
N ASP A 80 3.08 -14.91 8.07
CA ASP A 80 2.85 -14.90 9.51
C ASP A 80 1.96 -13.72 9.93
N ASP A 81 2.23 -12.51 9.43
CA ASP A 81 1.42 -11.31 9.70
C ASP A 81 -0.03 -11.47 9.23
N HIS A 82 -0.23 -12.16 8.10
CA HIS A 82 -1.56 -12.42 7.53
C HIS A 82 -2.20 -13.72 8.04
N ARG A 83 -1.54 -14.42 8.98
CA ARG A 83 -2.02 -15.69 9.58
C ARG A 83 -2.30 -16.78 8.55
N ILE A 84 -1.53 -16.81 7.47
CA ILE A 84 -1.60 -17.83 6.42
C ILE A 84 -0.58 -18.92 6.73
N ASN A 85 -1.00 -20.18 6.66
CA ASN A 85 -0.08 -21.29 6.91
C ASN A 85 1.00 -21.37 5.83
N HIS A 86 2.22 -21.65 6.26
CA HIS A 86 3.35 -21.94 5.37
C HIS A 86 3.06 -23.16 4.49
N PRO A 87 3.52 -23.17 3.23
CA PRO A 87 3.29 -24.31 2.34
C PRO A 87 3.91 -25.58 2.93
N THR A 88 3.21 -26.72 2.82
CA THR A 88 3.73 -28.00 3.35
C THR A 88 4.76 -28.64 2.42
N ASN A 89 4.81 -28.21 1.15
CA ASN A 89 5.65 -28.75 0.08
C ASN A 89 6.93 -27.92 -0.16
N VAL A 90 7.43 -27.21 0.84
CA VAL A 90 8.75 -26.55 0.71
C VAL A 90 9.87 -27.58 0.80
N PRO A 91 10.82 -27.62 -0.15
CA PRO A 91 12.07 -28.36 0.03
C PRO A 91 12.72 -27.89 1.34
N ARG A 92 12.99 -28.80 2.29
CA ARG A 92 13.64 -28.40 3.54
C ARG A 92 15.07 -27.99 3.22
N LEU A 93 15.51 -26.88 3.81
CA LEU A 93 16.89 -26.44 3.73
C LEU A 93 17.79 -27.59 4.23
N GLY A 94 18.52 -28.23 3.30
CA GLY A 94 19.40 -29.36 3.60
C GLY A 94 18.99 -30.73 3.03
N ASP A 95 17.83 -30.88 2.38
CA ASP A 95 17.42 -32.15 1.75
C ASP A 95 18.20 -32.46 0.47
N SER A 96 18.92 -31.48 -0.11
CA SER A 96 19.86 -31.69 -1.23
C SER A 96 20.92 -30.58 -1.27
N PRO A 97 22.17 -30.87 -1.68
CA PRO A 97 23.26 -29.88 -1.78
C PRO A 97 23.04 -28.82 -2.88
N GLN A 98 21.93 -28.89 -3.62
CA GLN A 98 21.51 -27.94 -4.66
C GLN A 98 20.11 -27.34 -4.42
N VAL A 99 19.57 -27.35 -3.19
CA VAL A 99 18.39 -26.50 -2.93
C VAL A 99 18.88 -25.06 -2.97
N ASP A 100 18.80 -24.49 -4.15
CA ASP A 100 19.04 -23.09 -4.44
C ASP A 100 18.14 -22.27 -3.51
N GLU A 101 18.71 -21.29 -2.82
CA GLU A 101 17.97 -20.37 -1.94
C GLU A 101 16.81 -19.72 -2.72
N ASP A 102 17.02 -19.53 -4.03
CA ASP A 102 16.03 -19.08 -4.99
C ASP A 102 14.84 -20.04 -5.17
N ALA A 103 15.05 -21.36 -5.12
CA ALA A 103 13.96 -22.34 -5.29
C ALA A 103 12.97 -22.33 -4.12
N HIS A 104 13.46 -22.08 -2.90
CA HIS A 104 12.62 -21.95 -1.71
C HIS A 104 11.81 -20.64 -1.75
N ALA A 105 12.45 -19.53 -2.12
CA ALA A 105 11.78 -18.25 -2.31
C ALA A 105 10.69 -18.33 -3.40
N VAL A 106 10.92 -19.02 -4.51
CA VAL A 106 9.91 -19.19 -5.58
C VAL A 106 8.62 -19.83 -5.07
N VAL A 107 8.72 -20.92 -4.30
CA VAL A 107 7.54 -21.59 -3.73
C VAL A 107 6.79 -20.68 -2.75
N LEU A 108 7.52 -19.91 -1.94
CA LEU A 108 6.91 -18.98 -0.99
C LEU A 108 6.23 -17.80 -1.70
N ARG A 109 6.85 -17.22 -2.73
CA ARG A 109 6.25 -16.13 -3.54
C ARG A 109 4.96 -16.59 -4.22
N GLU A 110 4.97 -17.77 -4.82
CA GLU A 110 3.77 -18.37 -5.43
C GLU A 110 2.69 -18.60 -4.37
N HIS A 111 3.07 -19.08 -3.18
CA HIS A 111 2.12 -19.30 -2.08
C HIS A 111 1.52 -17.99 -1.57
N VAL A 112 2.30 -16.91 -1.46
CA VAL A 112 1.80 -15.56 -1.14
C VAL A 112 0.81 -15.11 -2.20
N GLN A 113 1.17 -15.16 -3.50
CA GLN A 113 0.29 -14.73 -4.58
C GLN A 113 -1.04 -15.49 -4.60
N ASN A 114 -1.02 -16.80 -4.37
CA ASN A 114 -2.21 -17.64 -4.41
C ASN A 114 -3.14 -17.48 -3.19
N ASN A 115 -2.64 -16.94 -2.08
CA ASN A 115 -3.41 -16.80 -0.83
C ASN A 115 -3.60 -15.34 -0.41
N ALA A 116 -3.09 -14.38 -1.18
CA ALA A 116 -3.26 -12.96 -0.87
C ALA A 116 -4.69 -12.50 -1.11
N GLU A 117 -5.24 -11.81 -0.11
CA GLU A 117 -6.47 -11.05 -0.24
C GLU A 117 -6.16 -9.62 -0.70
N PRO A 118 -7.07 -8.97 -1.45
CA PRO A 118 -6.89 -7.58 -1.84
C PRO A 118 -6.87 -6.68 -0.60
N ALA A 119 -6.14 -5.58 -0.67
CA ALA A 119 -6.10 -4.58 0.39
C ALA A 119 -7.51 -4.06 0.69
N GLU A 120 -7.88 -4.02 1.97
CA GLU A 120 -9.18 -3.51 2.41
C GLU A 120 -9.19 -1.97 2.36
N ILE A 121 -9.72 -1.41 1.27
CA ILE A 121 -9.82 0.04 1.09
C ILE A 121 -11.06 0.56 1.81
N MET A 122 -10.83 1.42 2.82
CA MET A 122 -11.88 1.98 3.67
C MET A 122 -12.35 3.35 3.18
N GLU A 123 -11.44 4.16 2.64
CA GLU A 123 -11.73 5.51 2.15
C GLU A 123 -11.00 5.77 0.83
N TRP A 124 -11.64 6.52 -0.08
CA TRP A 124 -11.00 7.04 -1.28
C TRP A 124 -10.80 8.54 -1.18
N TRP A 125 -9.55 8.98 -1.29
CA TRP A 125 -9.18 10.39 -1.26
C TRP A 125 -8.62 10.80 -2.62
N ALA A 126 -9.23 11.79 -3.25
CA ALA A 126 -8.66 12.41 -4.44
C ALA A 126 -7.36 13.11 -4.05
N VAL A 127 -6.29 12.88 -4.82
CA VAL A 127 -4.94 13.39 -4.53
C VAL A 127 -4.30 14.01 -5.77
N THR A 128 -3.21 14.73 -5.57
CA THR A 128 -2.35 15.20 -6.68
C THR A 128 -1.56 14.03 -7.29
N GLU A 129 -1.15 14.18 -8.55
CA GLU A 129 -0.27 13.23 -9.25
C GLU A 129 1.01 12.94 -8.45
N TRP A 130 1.61 13.98 -7.87
CA TRP A 130 2.82 13.85 -7.07
C TRP A 130 2.59 12.93 -5.86
N LEU A 131 1.53 13.16 -5.08
CA LEU A 131 1.25 12.32 -3.91
C LEU A 131 0.84 10.91 -4.33
N ALA A 132 0.11 10.74 -5.44
CA ALA A 132 -0.21 9.43 -6.00
C ALA A 132 1.06 8.60 -6.31
N GLY A 133 2.08 9.23 -6.89
CA GLY A 133 3.38 8.59 -7.15
C GLY A 133 4.10 8.19 -5.86
N GLU A 134 4.12 9.06 -4.86
CA GLU A 134 4.75 8.77 -3.56
C GLU A 134 4.05 7.62 -2.82
N LEU A 135 2.72 7.61 -2.83
CA LEU A 135 1.88 6.56 -2.24
C LEU A 135 2.09 5.21 -2.94
N THR A 136 2.12 5.21 -4.27
CA THR A 136 2.39 4.01 -5.05
C THR A 136 3.78 3.44 -4.71
N ALA A 137 4.78 4.32 -4.55
CA ALA A 137 6.15 3.92 -4.23
C ALA A 137 6.32 3.32 -2.82
N ILE A 138 5.41 3.61 -1.88
CA ILE A 138 5.38 2.97 -0.54
C ILE A 138 4.37 1.81 -0.47
N GLY A 139 3.89 1.32 -1.61
CA GLY A 139 3.01 0.14 -1.66
C GLY A 139 1.56 0.39 -1.28
N GLN A 140 1.08 1.64 -1.31
CA GLN A 140 -0.31 1.95 -1.00
C GLN A 140 -1.23 1.76 -2.21
N PRO A 141 -2.51 1.37 -2.00
CA PRO A 141 -3.48 1.29 -3.07
C PRO A 141 -3.72 2.65 -3.72
N VAL A 142 -3.51 2.73 -5.03
CA VAL A 142 -3.72 3.96 -5.80
C VAL A 142 -4.47 3.63 -7.09
N LEU A 143 -5.59 4.31 -7.30
CA LEU A 143 -6.28 4.34 -8.58
C LEU A 143 -5.75 5.53 -9.39
N ASP A 144 -5.08 5.23 -10.49
CA ASP A 144 -4.57 6.19 -11.47
C ASP A 144 -5.27 5.93 -12.81
N ASN A 145 -6.06 6.90 -13.26
CA ASN A 145 -6.81 6.78 -14.49
C ASN A 145 -6.98 8.14 -15.20
N ALA A 146 -7.64 8.13 -16.36
CA ALA A 146 -7.84 9.34 -17.18
C ALA A 146 -8.61 10.48 -16.46
N TYR A 147 -9.26 10.21 -15.33
CA TYR A 147 -10.07 11.16 -14.57
C TYR A 147 -9.36 11.74 -13.35
N GLY A 148 -8.23 11.15 -12.93
CA GLY A 148 -7.42 11.63 -11.82
C GLY A 148 -6.78 10.51 -11.01
N TYR A 149 -6.43 10.87 -9.77
CA TYR A 149 -5.70 10.01 -8.86
C TYR A 149 -6.44 9.90 -7.54
N TRP A 150 -6.63 8.68 -7.06
CA TRP A 150 -7.24 8.41 -5.76
C TRP A 150 -6.37 7.49 -4.92
N TRP A 151 -6.12 7.91 -3.68
CA TRP A 151 -5.54 7.08 -2.65
C TRP A 151 -6.63 6.23 -2.00
N GLY A 152 -6.50 4.91 -2.11
CA GLY A 152 -7.28 3.94 -1.37
C GLY A 152 -6.70 3.75 0.02
N ARG A 153 -7.20 4.51 0.99
CA ARG A 153 -6.72 4.46 2.38
C ARG A 153 -7.33 3.26 3.09
N CYS A 154 -6.48 2.40 3.66
CA CYS A 154 -6.89 1.18 4.37
C CYS A 154 -7.24 1.39 5.85
N THR A 155 -7.37 2.63 6.30
CA THR A 155 -7.74 2.99 7.68
C THR A 155 -8.80 4.09 7.68
N THR A 156 -9.55 4.22 8.77
CA THR A 156 -10.57 5.26 8.93
C THR A 156 -10.61 5.76 10.38
N GLY A 157 -11.29 6.89 10.61
CA GLY A 157 -11.53 7.46 11.94
C GLY A 157 -10.37 8.27 12.53
N GLN A 158 -9.16 8.19 11.97
CA GLN A 158 -8.03 9.03 12.35
C GLN A 158 -7.90 10.23 11.40
N ALA A 159 -7.47 11.37 11.93
CA ALA A 159 -7.14 12.55 11.12
C ALA A 159 -6.02 12.20 10.12
N ILE A 160 -6.12 12.70 8.89
CA ILE A 160 -5.22 12.30 7.79
C ILE A 160 -3.76 12.72 8.05
N ASN A 161 -3.54 13.86 8.70
CA ASN A 161 -2.19 14.30 9.06
C ASN A 161 -1.51 13.36 10.07
N MET A 162 -2.29 12.62 10.86
CA MET A 162 -1.78 11.60 11.78
C MET A 162 -1.69 10.21 11.15
N ASP A 163 -2.10 10.06 9.88
CA ASP A 163 -2.02 8.78 9.20
C ASP A 163 -0.56 8.36 9.02
N GLY A 164 -0.24 7.14 9.43
CA GLY A 164 1.11 6.58 9.31
C GLY A 164 1.65 6.59 7.89
N THR A 165 0.76 6.50 6.89
CA THR A 165 1.08 6.57 5.47
C THR A 165 1.60 7.94 5.07
N LEU A 166 0.90 9.01 5.46
CA LEU A 166 1.32 10.37 5.11
C LEU A 166 2.59 10.76 5.87
N GLN A 167 2.73 10.26 7.11
CA GLN A 167 3.95 10.37 7.91
C GLN A 167 5.13 9.63 7.27
N GLU A 168 4.91 8.47 6.65
CA GLU A 168 5.93 7.73 5.90
C GLU A 168 6.41 8.54 4.70
N VAL A 169 5.47 9.04 3.89
CA VAL A 169 5.80 9.94 2.77
C VAL A 169 6.60 11.14 3.27
N ALA A 170 6.17 11.78 4.36
CA ALA A 170 6.88 12.90 4.94
C ALA A 170 8.31 12.55 5.40
N ARG A 171 8.54 11.37 5.98
CA ARG A 171 9.86 10.91 6.43
C ARG A 171 10.83 10.63 5.27
N ARG A 172 10.33 10.21 4.10
CA ARG A 172 11.16 9.99 2.91
C ARG A 172 11.77 11.27 2.32
N HIS A 173 11.21 12.43 2.66
CA HIS A 173 11.66 13.75 2.20
C HIS A 173 12.29 14.59 3.33
N ALA A 174 12.69 13.96 4.45
CA ALA A 174 13.21 14.62 5.65
C ALA A 174 14.71 14.91 5.65
#